data_AF-A0A852U5E4-F1
#
_entry.id   AF-A0A852U5E4-F1
#
_cell.length_a   1.000
_cell.length_b   1.000
_cell.length_c   1.000
_cell.angle_alpha   90.00
_cell.angle_beta   90.00
_cell.angle_gamma   90.00
#
_symmetry.space_group_name_H-M   'P 1'
#
loop_
_entity.id
_entity.type
_entity.pdbx_description
1 polymer ?
#
loop_
_entity_poly.entity_id
_entity_poly.type
_entity_poly.pdbx_seq_one_letter_code
_entity_poly.pdbx_strand_id
1 'polypeptide(L)'
;MSQPIDDAEKLIATAEEEIPPPTRSRLIAKLRTGVHIDDAARDLGVSPQRVFAAARILSAFGDQLDATLTAERDPGLPHGTVTGYNKRCRCPQCRAAVNRRI
;
A
#
# COMPACT_ATOMS: atom_id res chain seq x y z
N MET A 1 7.00 -31.74 14.88
CA MET A 1 6.66 -30.34 15.21
C MET A 1 6.93 -29.50 13.97
N SER A 2 5.91 -29.29 13.14
CA SER A 2 5.99 -28.57 11.86
C SER A 2 4.94 -27.46 11.91
N GLN A 3 5.26 -26.33 12.55
CA GLN A 3 4.34 -25.20 12.75
C GLN A 3 4.63 -23.89 11.97
N PRO A 4 5.71 -23.69 11.18
CA PRO A 4 5.94 -22.38 10.55
C PRO A 4 5.17 -22.14 9.23
N ILE A 5 4.74 -23.19 8.52
CA ILE A 5 4.06 -23.04 7.21
C ILE A 5 2.59 -22.63 7.41
N ASP A 6 1.91 -23.26 8.38
CA ASP A 6 0.49 -23.01 8.67
C ASP A 6 0.19 -21.56 9.06
N ASP A 7 1.11 -20.88 9.77
CA ASP A 7 0.92 -19.50 10.21
C ASP A 7 1.08 -18.52 9.03
N ALA A 8 2.02 -18.78 8.12
CA ALA A 8 2.20 -17.96 6.92
C ALA A 8 1.01 -18.08 5.96
N GLU A 9 0.51 -19.30 5.74
CA GLU A 9 -0.67 -19.54 4.90
C GLU A 9 -1.93 -18.88 5.46
N LYS A 10 -2.14 -18.94 6.79
CA LYS A 10 -3.25 -18.23 7.46
C LYS A 10 -3.16 -16.71 7.31
N LEU A 11 -1.96 -16.15 7.41
CA LEU A 11 -1.75 -14.71 7.20
C LEU A 11 -2.06 -14.29 5.77
N ILE A 12 -1.63 -15.10 4.79
CA ILE A 12 -1.94 -14.88 3.37
C ILE A 12 -3.46 -14.94 3.16
N ALA A 13 -4.13 -16.01 3.61
CA ALA A 13 -5.57 -16.17 3.46
C ALA A 13 -6.36 -15.01 4.08
N THR A 14 -5.95 -14.57 5.28
CA THR A 14 -6.57 -13.41 5.96
C THR A 14 -6.37 -12.12 5.13
N ALA A 15 -5.17 -11.90 4.60
CA ALA A 15 -4.89 -10.72 3.77
C ALA A 15 -5.67 -10.75 2.44
N GLU A 16 -5.87 -11.92 1.85
CA GLU A 16 -6.69 -12.09 0.65
C GLU A 16 -8.18 -11.86 0.91
N GLU A 17 -8.69 -12.25 2.08
CA GLU A 17 -10.06 -11.97 2.49
C GLU A 17 -10.28 -10.48 2.78
N GLU A 18 -9.33 -9.83 3.49
CA GLU A 18 -9.41 -8.40 3.81
C GLU A 18 -9.31 -7.52 2.55
N ILE A 19 -8.42 -7.88 1.61
CA ILE A 19 -8.17 -7.13 0.37
C ILE A 19 -8.25 -8.07 -0.84
N PRO A 20 -9.48 -8.44 -1.27
CA PRO A 20 -9.67 -9.40 -2.33
C PRO A 20 -9.19 -8.89 -3.69
N PRO A 21 -8.90 -9.77 -4.67
CA PRO A 21 -8.35 -9.37 -5.98
C PRO A 21 -9.10 -8.22 -6.67
N PRO A 22 -10.45 -8.17 -6.69
CA PRO A 22 -11.17 -7.04 -7.29
C PRO A 22 -10.90 -5.70 -6.60
N THR A 23 -10.77 -5.70 -5.27
CA THR A 23 -10.44 -4.50 -4.48
C THR A 23 -9.02 -4.03 -4.80
N ARG A 24 -8.05 -4.94 -4.88
CA ARG A 24 -6.67 -4.63 -5.31
C ARG A 24 -6.63 -3.97 -6.68
N SER A 25 -7.27 -4.61 -7.67
CA SER A 25 -7.30 -4.11 -9.05
C SER A 25 -7.98 -2.75 -9.16
N ARG A 26 -9.12 -2.55 -8.47
CA ARG A 26 -9.82 -1.25 -8.45
C ARG A 26 -9.01 -0.17 -7.76
N LEU A 27 -8.30 -0.51 -6.68
CA LEU A 27 -7.41 0.44 -6.00
C LEU A 27 -6.32 0.92 -6.96
N ILE A 28 -5.60 0.00 -7.60
CA ILE A 28 -4.56 0.36 -8.58
C ILE A 28 -5.11 1.20 -9.73
N ALA A 29 -6.28 0.84 -10.26
CA ALA A 29 -6.94 1.62 -11.31
C ALA A 29 -7.24 3.06 -10.87
N LYS A 30 -7.77 3.26 -9.65
CA LYS A 30 -8.00 4.60 -9.08
C LYS A 30 -6.71 5.40 -8.95
N LEU A 31 -5.63 4.78 -8.45
CA LEU A 31 -4.33 5.46 -8.32
C LEU A 31 -3.81 5.96 -9.67
N ARG A 32 -3.90 5.14 -10.73
CA ARG A 32 -3.50 5.50 -12.10
C ARG A 32 -4.33 6.62 -12.72
N THR A 33 -5.50 6.93 -12.15
CA THR A 33 -6.30 8.10 -12.54
C THR A 33 -5.99 9.34 -11.69
N GLY A 34 -4.93 9.30 -10.87
CA GLY A 34 -4.52 10.39 -10.00
C GLY A 34 -5.24 10.47 -8.66
N VAL A 35 -6.10 9.48 -8.32
CA VAL A 35 -6.77 9.47 -7.01
C VAL A 35 -5.75 9.11 -5.93
N HIS A 36 -5.71 9.91 -4.86
CA HIS A 36 -4.84 9.64 -3.74
C HIS A 36 -5.22 8.34 -3.01
N ILE A 37 -4.24 7.56 -2.53
CA ILE A 37 -4.49 6.24 -1.93
C ILE A 37 -5.42 6.27 -0.71
N ASP A 38 -5.32 7.31 0.12
CA ASP A 38 -6.20 7.42 1.30
C ASP A 38 -7.67 7.54 0.89
N ASP A 39 -7.93 8.19 -0.25
CA ASP A 39 -9.28 8.42 -0.76
C ASP A 39 -9.74 7.23 -1.60
N ALA A 40 -8.86 6.65 -2.42
CA ALA A 40 -9.13 5.43 -3.17
C ALA A 40 -9.45 4.23 -2.27
N ALA A 41 -8.75 4.09 -1.14
CA ALA A 41 -9.03 3.05 -0.15
C ALA A 41 -10.41 3.27 0.51
N ARG A 42 -10.69 4.51 0.93
CA ARG A 42 -11.96 4.88 1.56
C ARG A 42 -13.15 4.62 0.63
N ASP A 43 -13.04 4.99 -0.65
CA ASP A 43 -14.07 4.73 -1.67
C ASP A 43 -14.37 3.24 -1.85
N LEU A 44 -13.40 2.38 -1.58
CA LEU A 44 -13.51 0.92 -1.70
C LEU A 44 -13.92 0.25 -0.38
N GLY A 45 -14.23 1.03 0.67
CA GLY A 45 -14.64 0.53 1.97
C GLY A 45 -13.51 -0.09 2.79
N VAL A 46 -12.24 0.19 2.44
CA VAL A 46 -11.06 -0.34 3.17
C VAL A 46 -10.23 0.80 3.76
N SER A 47 -9.53 0.54 4.87
CA SER A 47 -8.63 1.55 5.43
C SER A 47 -7.26 1.52 4.75
N PRO A 48 -6.56 2.66 4.63
CA PRO A 48 -5.21 2.69 4.07
C PRO A 48 -4.22 1.82 4.85
N GLN A 49 -4.40 1.73 6.18
CA GLN A 49 -3.58 0.86 7.03
C GLN A 49 -3.72 -0.61 6.62
N ARG A 50 -4.95 -1.07 6.35
CA ARG A 50 -5.22 -2.45 5.90
C ARG A 50 -4.64 -2.73 4.53
N VAL A 51 -4.73 -1.76 3.60
CA VAL A 51 -4.08 -1.85 2.29
C VAL A 51 -2.57 -2.07 2.44
N PHE A 52 -1.89 -1.25 3.25
CA PHE A 52 -0.44 -1.39 3.44
C PHE A 52 -0.05 -2.62 4.27
N ALA A 53 -0.92 -3.11 5.16
CA ALA A 53 -0.69 -4.37 5.87
C ALA A 53 -0.76 -5.55 4.90
N ALA A 54 -1.82 -5.62 4.08
CA ALA A 54 -1.97 -6.65 3.06
C ALA A 54 -0.85 -6.61 2.02
N ALA A 55 -0.40 -5.42 1.61
CA ALA A 55 0.73 -5.24 0.69
C ALA A 55 2.06 -5.83 1.19
N ARG A 56 2.27 -5.94 2.51
CA ARG A 56 3.47 -6.59 3.08
C ARG A 56 3.39 -8.11 3.04
N ILE A 57 2.18 -8.66 3.08
CA ILE A 57 1.92 -10.11 3.08
C ILE A 57 1.82 -10.63 1.65
N LEU A 58 1.10 -9.90 0.80
CA LEU A 58 0.84 -10.22 -0.60
C LEU A 58 1.88 -9.51 -1.49
N SER A 59 3.09 -10.07 -1.58
CA SER A 59 4.25 -9.44 -2.24
C SER A 59 3.96 -8.89 -3.64
N ALA A 60 3.33 -9.68 -4.52
CA ALA A 60 2.97 -9.24 -5.87
C ALA A 60 2.04 -8.01 -5.89
N PHE A 61 1.10 -7.92 -4.93
CA PHE A 61 0.27 -6.73 -4.78
C PHE A 61 1.06 -5.56 -4.22
N GLY A 62 1.94 -5.80 -3.24
CA GLY A 62 2.82 -4.79 -2.69
C GLY A 62 3.74 -4.15 -3.73
N ASP A 63 4.37 -4.97 -4.56
CA ASP A 63 5.25 -4.51 -5.65
C ASP A 63 4.48 -3.66 -6.66
N GLN A 64 3.28 -4.10 -7.04
CA GLN A 64 2.42 -3.34 -7.96
C GLN A 64 1.95 -2.01 -7.34
N LEU A 65 1.61 -2.01 -6.05
CA LEU A 65 1.20 -0.81 -5.33
C LEU A 65 2.35 0.20 -5.25
N ASP A 66 3.55 -0.24 -4.90
CA ASP A 66 4.71 0.63 -4.77
C ASP A 66 5.21 1.18 -6.11
N ALA A 67 5.15 0.37 -7.17
CA ALA A 67 5.40 0.82 -8.53
C ALA A 67 4.38 1.91 -8.94
N THR A 68 3.09 1.68 -8.68
CA THR A 68 2.03 2.64 -9.02
C THR A 68 2.17 3.94 -8.23
N LEU A 69 2.36 3.88 -6.91
CA LEU A 69 2.60 5.06 -6.07
C LEU A 69 3.91 5.79 -6.43
N THR A 70 4.82 5.13 -7.14
CA THR A 70 6.05 5.74 -7.64
C THR A 70 5.86 6.43 -8.98
N ALA A 71 5.10 5.81 -9.89
CA ALA A 71 4.75 6.39 -11.17
C ALA A 71 3.86 7.63 -11.02
N GLU A 72 2.87 7.58 -10.12
CA GLU A 72 1.85 8.62 -9.91
C GLU A 72 2.31 9.72 -8.93
N ARG A 73 3.62 9.91 -8.77
CA ARG A 73 4.17 10.93 -7.86
C ARG A 73 4.00 12.32 -8.44
N ASP A 74 3.63 13.27 -7.58
CA ASP A 74 3.73 14.69 -7.91
C ASP A 74 5.22 15.11 -8.01
N PRO A 75 5.73 15.51 -9.18
CA PRO A 75 7.14 15.91 -9.35
C PRO A 75 7.50 17.20 -8.60
N GLY A 76 6.51 18.01 -8.20
CA GLY A 76 6.71 19.22 -7.41
C GLY A 76 6.95 18.97 -5.92
N LEU A 77 6.86 17.72 -5.45
CA LEU A 77 7.07 17.36 -4.05
C LEU A 77 8.48 16.82 -3.79
N PRO A 78 9.12 17.20 -2.65
CA PRO A 78 10.39 16.62 -2.23
C PRO A 78 10.17 15.20 -1.68
N HIS A 79 10.17 14.20 -2.56
CA HIS A 79 10.00 12.78 -2.19
C HIS A 79 11.14 12.26 -1.32
N GLY A 80 10.88 11.22 -0.53
CA GLY A 80 11.87 10.66 0.39
C GLY A 80 12.15 11.52 1.61
N THR A 81 11.30 12.51 1.88
CA THR A 81 11.40 13.39 3.05
C THR A 81 10.12 13.34 3.88
N VAL A 82 10.22 13.71 5.16
CA VAL A 82 9.03 13.88 6.01
C VAL A 82 8.12 14.99 5.48
N THR A 83 8.67 16.02 4.85
CA THR A 83 7.88 17.07 4.19
C THR A 83 7.01 16.49 3.07
N GLY A 84 7.58 15.65 2.20
CA GLY A 84 6.83 14.96 1.15
C GLY A 84 5.72 14.06 1.72
N TYR A 85 6.02 13.32 2.79
CA TYR A 85 5.02 12.51 3.49
C TYR A 85 3.88 13.34 4.11
N ASN A 86 4.22 14.47 4.75
CA ASN A 86 3.24 15.37 5.37
C ASN A 86 2.34 16.04 4.33
N LYS A 87 2.85 16.25 3.11
CA LYS A 87 2.05 16.64 1.93
C LYS A 87 1.29 15.48 1.29
N ARG A 88 1.02 14.44 2.08
CA ARG A 88 0.26 13.22 1.75
C ARG A 88 0.93 12.22 0.82
N CYS A 89 2.15 12.42 0.31
CA CYS A 89 2.77 11.38 -0.53
C CYS A 89 2.95 10.06 0.25
N ARG A 90 2.50 8.95 -0.34
CA ARG A 90 2.58 7.59 0.24
C ARG A 90 3.51 6.65 -0.52
N CYS A 91 4.33 7.17 -1.43
CA CYS A 91 5.34 6.38 -2.13
C CYS A 91 6.32 5.70 -1.15
N PRO A 92 6.97 4.59 -1.55
CA PRO A 92 7.85 3.83 -0.65
C PRO A 92 8.95 4.68 -0.02
N GLN A 93 9.52 5.64 -0.76
CA GLN A 93 10.55 6.55 -0.24
C GLN A 93 10.01 7.48 0.86
N CYS A 94 8.83 8.08 0.67
CA CYS A 94 8.20 8.94 1.67
C CYS A 94 7.78 8.16 2.92
N ARG A 95 7.26 6.93 2.76
CA ARG A 95 6.94 6.05 3.90
C ARG A 95 8.20 5.66 4.69
N ALA A 96 9.29 5.31 3.99
CA ALA A 96 10.56 4.97 4.62
C ALA A 96 11.17 6.15 5.40
N ALA A 97 11.02 7.38 4.90
CA ALA A 97 11.54 8.59 5.56
C ALA A 97 10.94 8.83 6.95
N VAL A 98 9.68 8.44 7.16
CA VAL A 98 9.01 8.54 8.47
C VAL A 98 9.37 7.36 9.36
N ASN A 99 9.36 6.13 8.82
CA ASN A 99 9.66 4.93 9.59
C ASN A 99 11.10 4.91 10.16
N ARG A 100 12.05 5.62 9.54
CA ARG A 100 13.44 5.74 10.04
C ARG A 100 13.61 6.71 11.21
N ARG A 101 12.61 7.54 11.50
CA ARG A 101 12.65 8.52 12.60
C ARG A 101 12.04 8.02 13.90
N ILE A 102 11.38 6.86 13.85
CA ILE A 102 10.75 6.18 14.97
C ILE A 102 11.67 5.04 15.37
#